data_AF-A0A9Q6ZC51-F1
#
_entry.id   AF-A0A9Q6ZC51-F1
#
_cell.length_a   1.000
_cell.length_b   1.000
_cell.length_c   1.000
_cell.angle_alpha   90.00
_cell.angle_beta   90.00
_cell.angle_gamma   90.00
#
_symmetry.space_group_name_H-M   'P 1'
#
loop_
_entity.id
_entity.type
_entity.pdbx_description
1 polymer ?
#
loop_
_entity_poly.entity_id
_entity_poly.type
_entity_poly.pdbx_seq_one_letter_code
_entity_poly.pdbx_strand_id
1 'polypeptide(L)'
;MKNKEKNVIDILEKIADLKFQKGVWLEGKYWDRVSSFEEGVNSLEDYDFFSDTKQGSIKFSEVEKQKIDGFIANLLEYEEQDVEKMLRDSVWIKITEEAREVVKILKNIR
;
A
#
# COMPACT_ATOMS: atom_id res chain seq x y z
N MET A 1 0.77 17.25 8.80
CA MET A 1 1.97 16.43 8.50
C MET A 1 2.06 15.15 9.34
N LYS A 2 2.22 15.17 10.67
CA LYS A 2 2.41 13.93 11.47
C LYS A 2 1.29 12.88 11.37
N ASN A 3 0.04 13.29 11.14
CA ASN A 3 -1.07 12.34 10.98
C ASN A 3 -1.14 11.73 9.57
N LYS A 4 -0.72 12.49 8.54
CA LYS A 4 -0.74 12.05 7.14
C LYS A 4 0.23 10.87 6.94
N GLU A 5 1.50 11.04 7.32
CA GLU A 5 2.52 9.99 7.20
C GLU A 5 2.13 8.71 7.97
N LYS A 6 1.61 8.86 9.19
CA LYS A 6 1.11 7.72 9.98
C LYS A 6 -0.04 7.00 9.27
N ASN A 7 -0.95 7.74 8.65
CA ASN A 7 -2.07 7.16 7.92
C ASN A 7 -1.61 6.41 6.67
N VAL A 8 -0.69 6.99 5.89
CA VAL A 8 -0.09 6.32 4.74
C VAL A 8 0.60 5.02 5.17
N ILE A 9 1.42 5.07 6.23
CA ILE A 9 2.10 3.88 6.75
C ILE A 9 1.08 2.81 7.18
N ASP A 10 0.02 3.18 7.92
CA ASP A 10 -1.04 2.25 8.33
C ASP A 10 -1.73 1.57 7.13
N ILE A 11 -2.04 2.33 6.07
CA ILE A 11 -2.66 1.78 4.86
C ILE A 11 -1.71 0.81 4.15
N LEU A 12 -0.44 1.19 4.00
CA LEU A 12 0.56 0.32 3.38
C LEU A 12 0.83 -0.94 4.21
N GLU A 13 0.77 -0.87 5.55
CA GLU A 13 0.85 -2.04 6.41
C GLU A 13 -0.32 -3.01 6.18
N LYS A 14 -1.53 -2.49 5.93
CA LYS A 14 -2.72 -3.29 5.60
C LYS A 14 -2.62 -3.92 4.21
N ILE A 15 -2.10 -3.18 3.22
CA ILE A 15 -1.76 -3.72 1.89
C ILE A 15 -0.64 -4.77 1.97
N ALA A 16 0.27 -4.65 2.94
CA ALA A 16 1.35 -5.62 3.16
C ALA A 16 0.92 -6.87 3.96
N ASP A 17 -0.31 -6.97 4.45
CA ASP A 17 -0.77 -8.03 5.34
C ASP A 17 -1.92 -8.85 4.73
N LEU A 18 -1.57 -9.98 4.11
CA LEU A 18 -2.52 -10.96 3.57
C LEU A 18 -3.48 -11.52 4.63
N LYS A 19 -3.07 -11.59 5.91
CA LYS A 19 -3.94 -12.07 6.99
C LYS A 19 -4.98 -11.01 7.36
N PHE A 20 -4.58 -9.74 7.41
CA PHE A 20 -5.51 -8.62 7.54
C PHE A 20 -6.52 -8.64 6.39
N GLN A 21 -6.04 -8.71 5.15
CA GLN A 21 -6.89 -8.70 3.95
C GLN A 21 -7.88 -9.87 3.95
N LYS A 22 -7.43 -11.08 4.28
CA LYS A 22 -8.35 -12.21 4.45
C LYS A 22 -9.41 -11.93 5.52
N GLY A 23 -9.00 -11.40 6.66
CA GLY A 23 -9.90 -11.12 7.78
C GLY A 23 -10.94 -10.04 7.46
N VAL A 24 -10.53 -8.97 6.79
CA VAL A 24 -11.38 -7.80 6.52
C VAL A 24 -12.08 -7.91 5.17
N TRP A 25 -11.33 -8.12 4.09
CA TRP A 25 -11.83 -8.04 2.71
C TRP A 25 -12.65 -9.28 2.32
N LEU A 26 -12.28 -10.45 2.85
CA LEU A 26 -12.99 -11.71 2.54
C LEU A 26 -13.97 -12.11 3.65
N GLU A 27 -13.50 -12.16 4.89
CA GLU A 27 -14.26 -12.74 6.00
C GLU A 27 -15.13 -11.73 6.75
N GLY A 28 -14.95 -10.42 6.52
CA GLY A 28 -15.72 -9.36 7.19
C GLY A 28 -15.64 -9.40 8.72
N LYS A 29 -14.53 -9.90 9.28
CA LYS A 29 -14.39 -10.17 10.73
C LYS A 29 -14.49 -8.92 11.59
N TYR A 30 -14.08 -7.78 11.05
CA TYR A 30 -14.18 -6.47 11.69
C TYR A 30 -14.17 -5.38 10.63
N TRP A 31 -14.69 -4.21 10.98
CA TRP A 31 -14.66 -3.04 10.12
C TRP A 31 -13.28 -2.37 10.17
N ASP A 32 -12.77 -2.01 8.99
CA ASP A 32 -11.61 -1.15 8.80
C ASP A 32 -11.86 -0.26 7.57
N ARG A 33 -11.25 0.93 7.52
CA ARG A 33 -11.35 1.83 6.36
C ARG A 33 -10.76 1.22 5.09
N VAL A 34 -9.73 0.37 5.23
CA VAL A 34 -9.14 -0.36 4.12
C VAL A 34 -9.89 -1.68 3.99
N SER A 35 -11.16 -1.62 3.58
CA SER A 35 -12.05 -2.80 3.49
C SER A 35 -11.99 -3.54 2.17
N SER A 36 -11.31 -2.98 1.17
CA SER A 36 -11.06 -3.60 -0.13
C SER A 36 -9.73 -3.08 -0.70
N PHE A 37 -9.32 -3.62 -1.85
CA PHE A 37 -8.21 -3.09 -2.63
C PHE A 37 -8.47 -1.65 -3.06
N GLU A 38 -9.63 -1.38 -3.67
CA GLU A 38 -10.04 -0.04 -4.11
C GLU A 38 -10.00 0.98 -2.97
N GLU A 39 -10.55 0.64 -1.79
CA GLU A 39 -10.53 1.52 -0.61
C GLU A 39 -9.10 1.78 -0.11
N GLY A 40 -8.20 0.80 -0.23
CA GLY A 40 -6.78 0.97 0.06
C GLY A 40 -6.10 1.96 -0.89
N VAL A 41 -6.33 1.82 -2.19
CA VAL A 41 -5.77 2.72 -3.22
C VAL A 41 -6.33 4.14 -3.07
N ASN A 42 -7.65 4.27 -2.92
CA ASN A 42 -8.30 5.56 -2.69
C ASN A 42 -7.81 6.22 -1.40
N SER A 43 -7.65 5.45 -0.32
CA SER A 43 -7.11 5.98 0.93
C SER A 43 -5.67 6.50 0.76
N LEU A 44 -4.83 5.86 -0.06
CA LEU A 44 -3.49 6.37 -0.35
C LEU A 44 -3.52 7.70 -1.11
N GLU A 45 -4.43 7.83 -2.07
CA GLU A 45 -4.65 9.09 -2.82
C GLU A 45 -5.20 10.20 -1.92
N ASP A 46 -6.15 9.89 -1.03
CA ASP A 46 -6.71 10.84 -0.05
C ASP A 46 -5.65 11.43 0.90
N TYR A 47 -4.56 10.68 1.13
CA TYR A 47 -3.39 11.16 1.86
C TYR A 47 -2.23 11.56 0.95
N ASP A 48 -2.53 11.95 -0.29
CA ASP A 48 -1.63 12.47 -1.33
C ASP A 48 -0.36 11.63 -1.56
N PHE A 49 -0.37 10.33 -1.25
CA PHE A 49 0.85 9.51 -1.26
C PHE A 49 1.50 9.49 -2.65
N PHE A 50 0.69 9.35 -3.70
CA PHE A 50 1.18 9.29 -5.08
C PHE A 50 1.74 10.63 -5.55
N SER A 51 1.08 11.75 -5.22
CA SER A 51 1.61 13.08 -5.57
C SER A 51 2.84 13.46 -4.76
N ASP A 52 2.89 13.15 -3.47
CA ASP A 52 4.01 13.48 -2.59
C ASP A 52 5.29 12.77 -3.04
N THR A 53 5.17 11.49 -3.40
CA THR A 53 6.28 10.68 -3.91
C THR A 53 6.73 11.16 -5.29
N LYS A 54 5.82 11.56 -6.17
CA LYS A 54 6.14 12.09 -7.52
C LYS A 54 6.81 13.46 -7.50
N GLN A 55 6.34 14.36 -6.63
CA GLN A 55 6.84 15.73 -6.55
C GLN A 55 8.18 15.85 -5.79
N GLY A 56 8.69 14.76 -5.21
CA GLY A 56 9.92 14.77 -4.43
C GLY A 56 9.80 15.57 -3.13
N SER A 57 8.57 15.71 -2.61
CA SER A 57 8.31 16.38 -1.34
C SER A 57 9.02 15.69 -0.16
N ILE A 58 9.29 14.39 -0.32
CA ILE A 58 10.13 13.57 0.55
C ILE A 58 11.41 13.23 -0.21
N LYS A 59 12.56 13.45 0.43
CA LYS A 59 13.86 13.09 -0.14
C LYS A 59 14.15 11.62 0.09
N PHE A 60 14.15 10.85 -1.00
CA PHE A 60 14.57 9.46 -1.03
C PHE A 60 15.93 9.34 -1.72
N SER A 61 16.72 8.33 -1.35
CA SER A 61 17.82 7.89 -2.22
C SER A 61 17.29 7.37 -3.56
N GLU A 62 18.14 7.29 -4.57
CA GLU A 62 17.75 6.76 -5.88
C GLU A 62 17.18 5.33 -5.79
N VAL A 63 17.80 4.47 -4.97
CA VAL A 63 17.36 3.09 -4.77
C VAL A 63 15.99 3.03 -4.08
N GLU A 64 15.76 3.86 -3.06
CA GLU A 64 14.47 3.94 -2.38
C GLU A 64 13.38 4.46 -3.32
N LYS A 65 13.70 5.48 -4.12
CA LYS A 65 12.78 6.04 -5.10
C LYS A 65 12.38 5.00 -6.15
N GLN A 66 13.33 4.23 -6.68
CA GLN A 66 13.06 3.14 -7.62
C GLN A 66 12.13 2.08 -7.03
N LYS A 67 12.32 1.69 -5.76
CA LYS A 67 11.45 0.74 -5.07
C LYS A 67 10.03 1.27 -4.89
N ILE A 68 9.90 2.54 -4.50
CA ILE A 68 8.60 3.20 -4.32
C ILE A 68 7.87 3.31 -5.66
N ASP A 69 8.57 3.74 -6.71
CA ASP A 69 7.97 3.90 -8.04
C ASP A 69 7.55 2.55 -8.64
N GLY A 70 8.35 1.50 -8.44
CA GLY A 70 8.00 0.13 -8.84
C GLY A 70 6.76 -0.39 -8.11
N PHE A 71 6.66 -0.16 -6.81
CA PHE A 71 5.46 -0.47 -6.03
C PHE A 71 4.23 0.27 -6.57
N ILE A 72 4.33 1.59 -6.76
CA ILE A 72 3.20 2.41 -7.23
C ILE A 72 2.73 1.95 -8.61
N ALA A 73 3.67 1.67 -9.53
CA ALA A 73 3.34 1.17 -10.86
C ALA A 73 2.57 -0.16 -10.77
N ASN A 74 3.11 -1.15 -10.05
CA ASN A 74 2.46 -2.45 -9.91
C ASN A 74 1.08 -2.34 -9.21
N LEU A 75 0.96 -1.47 -8.20
CA LEU A 75 -0.30 -1.26 -7.48
C LEU A 75 -1.39 -0.67 -8.39
N LEU A 76 -1.06 0.34 -9.19
CA LEU A 76 -2.02 1.03 -10.05
C LEU A 76 -2.35 0.25 -11.34
N GLU A 77 -1.45 -0.62 -11.78
CA GLU A 77 -1.66 -1.51 -12.94
C GLU A 77 -2.34 -2.84 -12.55
N TYR A 78 -2.52 -3.12 -11.25
CA TYR A 78 -3.16 -4.35 -10.80
C TYR A 78 -4.64 -4.37 -11.20
N GLU A 79 -5.01 -5.32 -12.06
CA GLU A 79 -6.41 -5.58 -12.39
C GLU A 79 -7.08 -6.30 -11.22
N GLU A 80 -7.98 -5.60 -10.52
CA GLU A 80 -8.70 -6.15 -9.37
C GLU A 80 -9.48 -7.41 -9.74
N GLN A 81 -9.47 -8.40 -8.85
CA GLN A 81 -10.15 -9.67 -9.00
C GLN A 81 -10.93 -9.99 -7.73
N ASP A 82 -11.66 -11.11 -7.73
CA ASP A 82 -12.25 -11.65 -6.50
C ASP A 82 -11.17 -11.81 -5.41
N VAL A 83 -11.48 -11.39 -4.18
CA VAL A 83 -10.52 -11.38 -3.05
C VAL A 83 -9.86 -12.74 -2.85
N GLU A 84 -10.60 -13.85 -3.01
CA GLU A 84 -10.02 -15.20 -2.89
C GLU A 84 -8.93 -15.49 -3.94
N LYS A 85 -9.07 -14.95 -5.14
CA LYS A 85 -8.07 -15.05 -6.22
C LYS A 85 -6.90 -14.13 -5.93
N MET A 86 -7.17 -12.88 -5.55
CA MET A 86 -6.12 -11.92 -5.17
C MET A 86 -5.19 -12.48 -4.10
N LEU A 87 -5.73 -13.09 -3.04
CA LEU A 87 -4.93 -13.66 -1.93
C LEU A 87 -4.00 -14.81 -2.34
N ARG A 88 -4.12 -15.32 -3.58
CA ARG A 88 -3.28 -16.38 -4.15
C ARG A 88 -2.56 -15.94 -5.43
N ASP A 89 -2.83 -14.74 -5.90
CA ASP A 89 -2.27 -14.18 -7.12
C ASP A 89 -0.82 -13.78 -6.87
N SER A 90 0.10 -14.29 -7.69
CA SER A 90 1.52 -13.99 -7.56
C SER A 90 1.84 -12.51 -7.77
N VAL A 91 1.06 -11.80 -8.60
CA VAL A 91 1.22 -10.35 -8.81
C VAL A 91 0.81 -9.61 -7.55
N TRP A 92 -0.34 -9.95 -6.96
CA TRP A 92 -0.78 -9.33 -5.72
C TRP A 92 0.18 -9.62 -4.56
N ILE A 93 0.65 -10.87 -4.42
CA ILE A 93 1.64 -11.24 -3.41
C ILE A 93 2.89 -10.38 -3.54
N LYS A 94 3.39 -10.19 -4.77
CA LYS A 94 4.53 -9.29 -5.03
C LYS A 94 4.24 -7.86 -4.58
N ILE A 95 3.06 -7.32 -4.89
CA ILE A 95 2.64 -5.97 -4.44
C ILE A 95 2.64 -5.89 -2.90
N THR A 96 2.17 -6.93 -2.19
CA THR A 96 2.20 -6.95 -0.72
C THR A 96 3.63 -6.97 -0.14
N GLU A 97 4.56 -7.62 -0.83
CA GLU A 97 5.98 -7.63 -0.46
C GLU A 97 6.63 -6.26 -0.70
N GLU A 98 6.34 -5.64 -1.85
CA GLU A 98 6.79 -4.30 -2.18
C GLU A 98 6.24 -3.25 -1.20
N ALA A 99 4.96 -3.33 -0.85
CA ALA A 99 4.35 -2.49 0.18
C ALA A 99 5.11 -2.58 1.52
N ARG A 100 5.52 -3.79 1.92
CA ARG A 100 6.30 -4.02 3.13
C ARG A 100 7.66 -3.33 3.08
N GLU A 101 8.31 -3.32 1.92
CA GLU A 101 9.57 -2.60 1.71
C GLU A 101 9.36 -1.08 1.77
N VAL A 102 8.29 -0.57 1.14
CA VAL A 102 7.94 0.86 1.22
C VAL A 102 7.67 1.30 2.65
N VAL A 103 6.97 0.50 3.46
CA VAL A 103 6.77 0.77 4.89
C VAL A 103 8.10 0.92 5.63
N LYS A 104 9.08 0.04 5.37
CA LYS A 104 10.42 0.13 5.99
C LYS A 104 11.12 1.43 5.61
N ILE A 105 11.08 1.80 4.33
CA ILE A 105 11.67 3.05 3.82
C ILE A 105 11.05 4.24 4.54
N LEU A 106 9.72 4.35 4.56
CA LEU A 106 9.02 5.48 5.16
C LEU A 106 9.29 5.60 6.67
N LYS A 107 9.37 4.48 7.39
CA LYS A 107 9.68 4.48 8.83
C LYS A 107 11.12 4.92 9.14
N ASN A 108 12.05 4.77 8.20
CA ASN A 108 13.47 5.12 8.36
C ASN A 108 13.78 6.59 8.05
N ILE A 109 12.82 7.36 7.54
CA ILE A 109 13.00 8.79 7.18
C ILE A 109 12.97 9.71 8.43
N ARG A 110 12.96 9.14 9.64
CA ARG A 110 12.91 9.88 10.91
C ARG A 110 14.27 10.34 11.42
#